data_AF-A0A060CAE4-F1
#
_entry.id   AF-A0A060CAE4-F1
#
_cell.length_a   1.000
_cell.length_b   1.000
_cell.length_c   1.000
_cell.angle_alpha   90.00
_cell.angle_beta   90.00
_cell.angle_gamma   90.00
#
_symmetry.space_group_name_H-M   'P 1'
#
loop_
_entity.id
_entity.type
_entity.pdbx_description
1 polymer ?
#
loop_
_entity_poly.entity_id
_entity_poly.type
_entity_poly.pdbx_seq_one_letter_code
_entity_poly.pdbx_strand_id
1 'polypeptide(L)'
;DARFYSHGGIDYIGVVRAALSNLGGSINQGASTITMQVARNVYLSSERTYTRKIYEMLLTLKLEHTLTKDQILEIYMNQIFLGHRAYGFAAASETYFGKPLKDISIAEAAMLAGLPNGPSANTLNTSARDTAPALHHRPHGR
;
A
#
# COMPACT_ATOMS: atom_id res chain seq x y z
N ASP A 1 3.59 -6.43 -7.71
CA ASP A 1 4.85 -6.41 -8.49
C ASP A 1 5.62 -7.72 -8.26
N ALA A 2 5.19 -8.81 -8.89
CA ALA A 2 5.72 -10.14 -8.59
C ALA A 2 7.15 -10.37 -9.13
N ARG A 3 7.64 -9.49 -10.01
CA ARG A 3 8.96 -9.58 -10.64
C ARG A 3 9.85 -8.40 -10.26
N PHE A 4 9.64 -7.86 -9.07
CA PHE A 4 10.32 -6.66 -8.60
C PHE A 4 11.85 -6.73 -8.81
N TYR A 5 12.45 -7.87 -8.49
CA TYR A 5 13.89 -8.11 -8.62
C TYR A 5 14.38 -8.35 -10.07
N SER A 6 13.48 -8.57 -11.02
CA SER A 6 13.83 -8.96 -12.39
C SER A 6 13.66 -7.84 -13.42
N HIS A 7 12.90 -6.78 -13.11
CA HIS A 7 12.71 -5.65 -14.03
C HIS A 7 13.55 -4.43 -13.62
N GLY A 8 13.90 -3.54 -14.55
CA GLY A 8 14.64 -2.29 -14.28
C GLY A 8 13.73 -1.12 -13.90
N GLY A 9 12.86 -1.30 -12.92
CA GLY A 9 11.87 -0.30 -12.46
C GLY A 9 10.56 -0.23 -13.21
N ILE A 10 10.52 -0.51 -14.50
CA ILE A 10 9.27 -0.61 -15.28
C ILE A 10 9.08 -2.07 -15.70
N ASP A 11 7.97 -2.68 -15.29
CA ASP A 11 7.61 -4.03 -15.71
C ASP A 11 6.81 -4.00 -17.03
N TYR A 12 7.51 -3.96 -18.17
CA TYR A 12 6.88 -3.92 -19.50
C TYR A 12 5.95 -5.11 -19.76
N ILE A 13 6.35 -6.31 -19.34
CA ILE A 13 5.52 -7.51 -19.51
C ILE A 13 4.28 -7.40 -18.59
N GLY A 14 4.43 -6.83 -17.40
CA GLY A 14 3.34 -6.56 -16.46
C GLY A 14 2.37 -5.52 -17.00
N VAL A 15 2.87 -4.46 -17.64
CA VAL A 15 2.07 -3.44 -18.32
C VAL A 15 1.25 -4.05 -19.45
N VAL A 16 1.87 -4.84 -20.33
CA VAL A 16 1.17 -5.50 -21.45
C VAL A 16 0.12 -6.49 -20.92
N ARG A 17 0.47 -7.29 -19.91
CA ARG A 17 -0.48 -8.21 -19.26
C ARG A 17 -1.67 -7.45 -18.69
N ALA A 18 -1.43 -6.39 -17.93
CA ALA A 18 -2.49 -5.57 -17.33
C ALA A 18 -3.38 -4.92 -18.40
N ALA A 19 -2.78 -4.42 -19.49
CA ALA A 19 -3.53 -3.86 -20.61
C ALA A 19 -4.46 -4.91 -21.25
N LEU A 20 -3.96 -6.12 -21.53
CA LEU A 20 -4.77 -7.22 -22.07
C LEU A 20 -5.88 -7.65 -21.10
N SER A 21 -5.58 -7.73 -19.80
CA SER A 21 -6.58 -8.08 -18.77
C SER A 21 -7.69 -7.04 -18.64
N ASN A 22 -7.37 -5.75 -18.74
CA ASN A 22 -8.34 -4.65 -18.63
C ASN A 22 -9.24 -4.56 -19.88
N LEU A 23 -8.75 -4.92 -21.06
CA LEU A 23 -9.56 -5.00 -22.29
C LEU A 23 -10.62 -6.12 -22.22
N GLY A 24 -10.35 -7.18 -21.47
CA GLY A 24 -11.26 -8.30 -21.25
C GLY A 24 -12.37 -8.07 -20.22
N GLY A 25 -12.53 -6.83 -19.70
CA GLY A 25 -13.56 -6.48 -18.72
C GLY A 25 -13.33 -7.02 -17.30
N SER A 26 -12.21 -7.68 -17.05
CA SER A 26 -11.80 -8.12 -15.72
C SER A 26 -11.17 -6.96 -14.93
N ILE A 27 -11.29 -7.05 -13.60
CA ILE A 27 -10.67 -6.23 -12.54
C ILE A 27 -9.51 -5.35 -13.05
N ASN A 28 -9.61 -4.04 -12.80
CA ASN A 28 -8.58 -3.04 -13.09
C ASN A 28 -7.22 -3.45 -12.48
N GLN A 29 -6.36 -4.10 -13.27
CA GLN A 29 -5.00 -4.43 -12.84
C GLN A 29 -4.12 -3.19 -12.91
N GLY A 30 -3.51 -2.85 -11.79
CA GLY A 30 -2.51 -1.78 -11.71
C GLY A 30 -1.20 -2.24 -12.37
N ALA A 31 -0.69 -1.45 -13.31
CA ALA A 31 0.59 -1.70 -13.98
C ALA A 31 1.81 -1.04 -13.27
N SER A 32 1.61 -0.39 -12.12
CA SER A 32 2.70 0.33 -11.42
C SER A 32 3.55 -0.63 -10.58
N THR A 33 4.87 -0.53 -10.72
CA THR A 33 5.86 -1.28 -9.93
C THR A 33 6.08 -0.63 -8.57
N ILE A 34 6.80 -1.32 -7.67
CA ILE A 34 7.21 -0.76 -6.37
C ILE A 34 8.06 0.50 -6.56
N THR A 35 9.04 0.49 -7.48
CA THR A 35 9.90 1.64 -7.75
C THR A 35 9.10 2.84 -8.28
N MET A 36 8.10 2.60 -9.13
CA MET A 36 7.20 3.67 -9.60
C MET A 36 6.37 4.29 -8.46
N GLN A 37 6.00 3.49 -7.46
CA GLN A 37 5.31 4.00 -6.27
C GLN A 37 6.24 4.85 -5.40
N VAL A 38 7.50 4.44 -5.22
CA VAL A 38 8.52 5.25 -4.53
C VAL A 38 8.73 6.57 -5.26
N ALA A 39 8.91 6.53 -6.59
CA ALA A 39 9.08 7.73 -7.42
C ALA A 39 7.89 8.69 -7.30
N ARG A 40 6.65 8.17 -7.25
CA ARG A 40 5.45 8.99 -7.09
C ARG A 40 5.45 9.78 -5.79
N ASN A 41 5.90 9.18 -4.69
CA ASN A 41 5.87 9.81 -3.36
C ASN A 41 6.87 10.97 -3.23
N VAL A 42 7.87 11.05 -4.11
CA VAL A 42 8.84 12.16 -4.15
C VAL A 42 8.27 13.40 -4.84
N TYR A 43 7.24 13.25 -5.68
CA TYR A 43 6.68 14.37 -6.45
C TYR A 43 5.51 15.02 -5.70
N LEU A 44 5.66 16.29 -5.32
CA LEU A 44 4.70 17.02 -4.49
C LEU A 44 3.48 17.61 -5.24
N SER A 45 3.49 17.62 -6.59
CA SER A 45 2.36 18.17 -7.35
C SER A 45 1.26 17.12 -7.55
N SER A 46 0.05 17.47 -7.11
CA SER A 46 -1.15 16.62 -7.13
C SER A 46 -1.83 16.55 -8.51
N GLU A 47 -1.36 17.31 -9.50
CA GLU A 47 -1.98 17.34 -10.82
C GLU A 47 -1.73 16.02 -11.57
N ARG A 48 -2.82 15.30 -11.86
CA ARG A 48 -2.80 14.06 -12.64
C ARG A 48 -2.67 14.34 -14.14
N THR A 49 -1.55 14.95 -14.54
CA THR A 49 -1.24 15.18 -15.95
C THR A 49 -0.41 14.04 -16.53
N TYR A 50 -0.49 13.84 -17.84
CA TYR A 50 0.43 12.94 -18.58
C TYR A 50 1.89 13.29 -18.31
N THR A 51 2.20 14.57 -18.14
CA THR A 51 3.51 15.10 -17.76
C THR A 51 4.00 14.50 -16.43
N ARG A 52 3.14 14.45 -15.40
CA ARG A 52 3.49 13.80 -14.12
C ARG A 52 3.86 12.34 -14.33
N LYS A 53 3.15 11.62 -15.20
CA LYS A 53 3.44 10.21 -15.45
C LYS A 53 4.79 10.00 -16.14
N ILE A 54 5.19 10.92 -17.02
CA ILE A 54 6.52 10.92 -17.63
C ILE A 54 7.60 11.16 -16.56
N TYR A 55 7.40 12.14 -15.67
CA TYR A 55 8.33 12.38 -14.56
C TYR A 55 8.45 11.18 -13.62
N GLU A 56 7.34 10.51 -13.28
CA GLU A 56 7.37 9.26 -12.51
C GLU A 56 8.28 8.21 -13.19
N MET A 57 8.15 8.03 -14.51
CA MET A 57 8.99 7.09 -15.27
C MET A 57 10.47 7.49 -15.26
N LEU A 58 10.79 8.76 -15.52
CA LEU A 58 12.18 9.24 -15.50
C LEU A 58 12.82 9.09 -14.11
N LEU A 59 12.08 9.41 -13.05
CA LEU A 59 12.56 9.26 -11.68
C LEU A 59 12.70 7.77 -11.30
N THR A 60 11.79 6.91 -11.75
CA THR A 60 11.89 5.46 -11.58
C THR A 60 13.20 4.93 -12.16
N LEU A 61 13.53 5.32 -13.39
CA LEU A 61 14.79 4.93 -14.04
C LEU A 61 16.01 5.47 -13.29
N LYS A 62 15.95 6.72 -12.82
CA LYS A 62 17.02 7.31 -12.00
C LYS A 62 17.23 6.56 -10.69
N LEU A 63 16.15 6.17 -10.00
CA LEU A 63 16.21 5.42 -8.76
C LEU A 63 16.85 4.05 -8.97
N GLU A 64 16.45 3.31 -10.01
CA GLU A 64 17.01 1.99 -10.34
C GLU A 64 18.48 2.03 -10.74
N HIS A 65 18.92 3.14 -11.32
CA HIS A 65 20.34 3.34 -11.63
C HIS A 65 21.17 3.74 -10.40
N THR A 66 20.54 4.35 -9.39
CA THR A 66 21.25 4.92 -8.24
C THR A 66 21.21 4.01 -7.01
N LEU A 67 20.16 3.21 -6.88
CA LEU A 67 19.86 2.39 -5.71
C LEU A 67 19.71 0.92 -6.11
N THR A 68 20.12 0.05 -5.21
CA THR A 68 19.86 -1.39 -5.33
C THR A 68 18.38 -1.69 -5.09
N LYS A 69 17.93 -2.88 -5.53
CA LYS A 69 16.56 -3.35 -5.30
C LYS A 69 16.18 -3.37 -3.82
N ASP A 70 17.09 -3.79 -2.96
CA ASP A 70 16.84 -3.87 -1.51
C ASP A 70 16.68 -2.48 -0.90
N GLN A 71 17.50 -1.50 -1.31
CA GLN A 71 17.34 -0.10 -0.87
C GLN A 71 16.02 0.51 -1.34
N ILE A 72 15.60 0.23 -2.58
CA ILE A 72 14.30 0.69 -3.09
C ILE A 72 13.15 0.06 -2.29
N LEU A 73 13.25 -1.23 -1.99
CA LEU A 73 12.25 -1.94 -1.19
C LEU A 73 12.19 -1.41 0.24
N GLU A 74 13.35 -1.12 0.85
CA GLU A 74 13.43 -0.52 2.17
C GLU A 74 12.73 0.85 2.21
N ILE A 75 13.02 1.72 1.23
CA ILE A 75 12.36 3.03 1.11
C ILE A 75 10.85 2.85 0.97
N TYR A 76 10.42 1.94 0.10
CA TYR A 76 9.01 1.61 -0.10
C TYR A 76 8.35 1.16 1.22
N MET A 77 8.96 0.20 1.92
CA MET A 77 8.43 -0.35 3.17
C MET A 77 8.32 0.69 4.28
N ASN A 78 9.16 1.72 4.28
CA ASN A 78 9.16 2.76 5.30
C ASN A 78 8.25 3.94 4.98
N GLN A 79 7.97 4.22 3.71
CA GLN A 79 7.30 5.46 3.32
C GLN A 79 5.90 5.29 2.75
N ILE A 80 5.49 4.07 2.38
CA ILE A 80 4.17 3.89 1.80
C ILE A 80 3.04 4.23 2.80
N PHE A 81 2.07 5.00 2.33
CA PHE A 81 0.87 5.27 3.11
C PHE A 81 -0.05 4.03 3.13
N LEU A 82 -0.37 3.55 4.34
CA LEU A 82 -1.15 2.32 4.56
C LEU A 82 -2.48 2.61 5.28
N GLY A 83 -3.00 3.84 5.19
CA GLY A 83 -4.22 4.26 5.87
C GLY A 83 -3.99 4.63 7.34
N HIS A 84 -5.01 5.15 8.02
CA HIS A 84 -4.98 5.48 9.46
C HIS A 84 -3.76 6.34 9.90
N ARG A 85 -3.29 7.25 9.04
CA ARG A 85 -2.07 8.07 9.26
C ARG A 85 -0.78 7.24 9.45
N ALA A 86 -0.81 5.95 9.14
CA ALA A 86 0.36 5.07 9.15
C ALA A 86 1.15 5.20 7.85
N TYR A 87 2.40 5.62 7.97
CA TYR A 87 3.38 5.65 6.90
C TYR A 87 4.44 4.58 7.21
N GLY A 88 4.56 3.61 6.30
CA GLY A 88 5.41 2.45 6.43
C GLY A 88 4.77 1.27 7.18
N PHE A 89 5.27 0.08 6.89
CA PHE A 89 4.75 -1.19 7.41
C PHE A 89 4.95 -1.32 8.93
N ALA A 90 6.01 -0.74 9.49
CA ALA A 90 6.23 -0.75 10.93
C ALA A 90 5.13 0.03 11.68
N ALA A 91 4.84 1.27 11.24
CA ALA A 91 3.77 2.07 11.81
C ALA A 91 2.40 1.41 11.59
N ALA A 92 2.17 0.79 10.43
CA ALA A 92 0.93 0.08 10.15
C ALA A 92 0.76 -1.15 11.06
N SER A 93 1.82 -1.93 11.31
CA SER A 93 1.78 -3.07 12.23
C SER A 93 1.29 -2.65 13.63
N GLU A 94 1.84 -1.57 14.17
CA GLU A 94 1.40 -1.01 15.45
C GLU A 94 -0.05 -0.49 15.37
N THR A 95 -0.40 0.20 14.28
CA THR A 95 -1.74 0.80 14.11
C THR A 95 -2.85 -0.24 13.98
N TYR A 96 -2.63 -1.32 13.24
CA TYR A 96 -3.66 -2.33 12.96
C TYR A 96 -3.66 -3.48 13.99
N PHE A 97 -2.50 -3.82 14.57
CA PHE A 97 -2.36 -5.01 15.42
C PHE A 97 -1.78 -4.73 16.81
N GLY A 98 -1.21 -3.55 17.06
CA GLY A 98 -0.53 -3.22 18.33
C GLY A 98 0.70 -4.08 18.57
N LYS A 99 1.42 -4.44 17.51
CA LYS A 99 2.59 -5.33 17.55
C LYS A 99 3.75 -4.76 16.74
N PRO A 100 5.00 -5.07 17.14
CA PRO A 100 6.17 -4.84 16.30
C PRO A 100 6.07 -5.62 14.97
N LEU A 101 6.54 -5.03 13.87
CA LEU A 101 6.48 -5.63 12.54
C LEU A 101 7.11 -7.03 12.45
N LYS A 102 8.14 -7.29 13.26
CA LYS A 102 8.83 -8.60 13.32
C LYS A 102 7.98 -9.70 13.97
N ASP A 103 6.94 -9.34 14.72
CA ASP A 103 6.14 -10.25 15.54
C ASP A 103 4.76 -10.52 14.93
N ILE A 104 4.51 -10.05 13.70
CA ILE A 104 3.25 -10.31 13.00
C ILE A 104 3.26 -11.69 12.34
N SER A 105 2.08 -12.30 12.31
CA SER A 105 1.83 -13.56 11.59
C SER A 105 1.82 -13.36 10.07
N ILE A 106 1.93 -14.46 9.34
CA ILE A 106 1.84 -14.48 7.87
C ILE A 106 0.50 -13.89 7.39
N ALA A 107 -0.59 -14.17 8.10
CA ALA A 107 -1.91 -13.63 7.77
C ALA A 107 -1.97 -12.11 7.94
N GLU A 108 -1.41 -11.59 9.04
CA GLU A 108 -1.30 -10.14 9.29
C GLU A 108 -0.38 -9.46 8.26
N ALA A 109 0.75 -10.09 7.89
CA ALA A 109 1.63 -9.59 6.84
C ALA A 109 0.93 -9.54 5.47
N ALA A 110 0.17 -10.59 5.13
CA ALA A 110 -0.62 -10.64 3.89
C ALA A 110 -1.70 -9.54 3.86
N MET A 111 -2.34 -9.26 5.01
CA MET A 111 -3.29 -8.15 5.13
C MET A 111 -2.60 -6.81 4.86
N LEU A 112 -1.46 -6.53 5.51
CA LEU A 112 -0.71 -5.28 5.30
C LEU A 112 -0.25 -5.12 3.85
N ALA A 113 0.23 -6.20 3.22
CA ALA A 113 0.66 -6.19 1.82
C ALA A 113 -0.49 -5.90 0.83
N GLY A 114 -1.75 -6.11 1.24
CA GLY A 114 -2.94 -5.79 0.45
C GLY A 114 -3.36 -4.31 0.50
N LEU A 115 -3.00 -3.58 1.56
CA LEU A 115 -3.44 -2.20 1.80
C LEU A 115 -3.06 -1.19 0.69
N PRO A 116 -1.85 -1.24 0.09
CA PRO A 116 -1.46 -0.32 -1.00
C PRO A 116 -2.40 -0.28 -2.21
N ASN A 117 -3.10 -1.37 -2.51
CA ASN A 117 -3.86 -1.55 -3.75
C ASN A 117 -5.33 -1.11 -3.68
N GLY A 118 -5.80 -0.48 -2.59
CA GLY A 118 -7.21 -0.08 -2.48
C GLY A 118 -7.51 0.95 -1.38
N PRO A 119 -8.05 2.14 -1.70
CA PRO A 119 -8.48 3.12 -0.70
C PRO A 119 -9.90 2.89 -0.14
N SER A 120 -10.60 1.76 -0.41
CA SER A 120 -12.05 1.69 -0.08
C SER A 120 -12.65 0.31 0.20
N ALA A 121 -11.89 -0.79 0.27
CA ALA A 121 -12.48 -2.14 0.40
C ALA A 121 -12.06 -2.93 1.66
N ASN A 122 -11.09 -2.46 2.43
CA ASN A 122 -10.74 -3.04 3.74
C ASN A 122 -10.83 -1.98 4.85
N THR A 123 -11.90 -1.19 4.85
CA THR A 123 -12.52 -0.84 6.13
C THR A 123 -13.05 -2.15 6.73
N LEU A 124 -12.14 -2.96 7.29
CA LEU A 124 -12.51 -3.82 8.39
C LEU A 124 -13.06 -2.86 9.43
N ASN A 125 -14.38 -2.79 9.49
CA ASN A 125 -15.12 -2.09 10.48
C ASN A 125 -14.46 -2.34 11.84
N THR A 126 -13.81 -1.32 12.39
CA THR A 126 -13.19 -1.32 13.71
C THR A 126 -14.26 -1.36 14.82
N SER A 127 -15.42 -1.98 14.60
CA SER A 127 -16.47 -2.15 15.62
C SER A 127 -16.36 -3.47 16.39
N ALA A 128 -15.18 -4.09 16.47
CA ALA A 128 -15.02 -5.34 17.22
C ALA A 128 -14.24 -5.18 18.54
N ARG A 129 -13.80 -3.97 18.91
CA ARG A 129 -13.05 -3.79 20.17
C ARG A 129 -13.44 -2.59 21.05
N ASP A 130 -14.46 -1.82 20.70
CA ASP A 130 -15.00 -0.79 21.61
C ASP A 130 -16.24 -1.30 22.35
N THR A 131 -15.97 -1.77 23.58
CA THR A 131 -16.80 -1.67 24.79
C THR A 131 -17.97 -2.64 25.00
N ALA A 132 -17.78 -3.47 26.03
CA ALA A 132 -18.74 -4.33 26.70
C ALA A 132 -20.04 -3.60 27.12
N PRO A 133 -21.17 -4.31 27.26
CA PRO A 133 -22.40 -3.70 27.75
C PRO A 133 -22.23 -3.32 29.22
N ALA A 134 -22.20 -2.01 29.50
CA ALA A 134 -22.39 -1.50 30.84
C ALA A 134 -23.85 -1.78 31.27
N LEU A 135 -24.04 -2.88 32.00
CA LEU A 135 -25.26 -3.16 32.75
C LEU A 135 -25.41 -2.11 33.86
N HIS A 136 -26.05 -0.98 33.54
CA HIS A 136 -26.49 -0.04 34.55
C HIS A 136 -27.90 -0.41 35.00
N HIS A 137 -27.98 -1.27 36.02
CA HIS A 137 -29.17 -1.35 36.87
C HIS A 137 -29.38 0.01 37.55
N ARG A 138 -30.58 0.58 37.41
CA ARG A 138 -31.20 1.44 38.42
C ARG A 138 -32.69 1.16 38.47
N PRO A 139 -33.24 0.73 39.62
CA PRO A 139 -34.67 0.76 39.85
C PRO A 139 -35.03 2.11 40.48
N HIS A 140 -36.08 2.76 39.99
CA HIS A 140 -36.86 3.66 40.83
C HIS A 140 -38.34 3.44 40.52
N GLY A 141 -38.99 2.76 41.46
CA GLY A 141 -40.43 2.86 41.68
C GLY A 141 -40.70 3.79 42.86
N ARG A 142 -41.92 4.36 42.80
CA ARG A 142 -42.59 5.30 43.70
C ARG A 142 -42.23 6.77 43.52
#